data_AF-A0A1V1T4T4-F1
#
_entry.id   AF-A0A1V1T4T4-F1
#
_cell.length_a   1.000
_cell.length_b   1.000
_cell.length_c   1.000
_cell.angle_alpha   90.00
_cell.angle_beta   90.00
_cell.angle_gamma   90.00
#
_symmetry.space_group_name_H-M   'P 1'
#
loop_
_entity.id
_entity.type
_entity.pdbx_description
1 polymer ?
#
loop_
_entity_poly.entity_id
_entity_poly.type
_entity_poly.pdbx_seq_one_letter_code
_entity_poly.pdbx_strand_id
1 'polypeptide(L)'
;MDFSFQALVLHHNAEMNSAFRSVVDTIIRNSQLSVSLLRISNVTEDSFHVTLEARITKTGPANAKITPMTVDLCGPSGRFGSVTLPAMTLRANGTDVIVDSQLVKILDKEALRIFVQAIVEDGVTLSLRNGRASVSALGVGPRDIVYEKELGLQGMKGPAVRVRAANIINPLVGPPSMTTLGSSSTAHLNPTSLTTIDLPSTVVLGSRNNYSIVFQVANPSPVEISFGTCSFDIETHEGKVLAELKGRLGIRRNQFEVTFQGNVNKTIAAQLAADMRAAGVATGGSEIRGAENEGDRSGDRTPEARLVGKRCAGAGWCDDTIKGINVPLQNVRALFQALGVDADKEEPVEKKGSPPRWMQRWMIR
;
A
#
# COMPACT_ATOMS: atom_id res chain seq x y z
N MET A 1 -4.10 41.68 53.17
CA MET A 1 -3.22 41.31 52.04
C MET A 1 -1.83 41.13 52.63
N ASP A 2 -1.24 39.95 52.46
CA ASP A 2 0.07 39.64 53.00
C ASP A 2 1.13 40.15 52.02
N PHE A 3 1.79 41.26 52.36
CA PHE A 3 2.79 41.94 51.51
C PHE A 3 4.22 41.49 51.85
N SER A 4 4.38 40.33 52.49
CA SER A 4 5.71 39.79 52.75
C SER A 4 6.48 39.58 51.44
N PHE A 5 7.80 39.78 51.48
CA PHE A 5 8.68 39.53 50.34
C PHE A 5 8.53 38.10 49.80
N GLN A 6 8.29 37.12 50.69
CA GLN A 6 7.98 35.75 50.31
C GLN A 6 6.67 35.63 49.52
N ALA A 7 5.59 36.29 49.95
CA ALA A 7 4.34 36.30 49.21
C ALA A 7 4.50 36.94 47.83
N LEU A 8 5.28 38.03 47.72
CA LEU A 8 5.58 38.69 46.45
C LEU A 8 6.40 37.79 45.50
N VAL A 9 7.44 37.12 46.01
CA VAL A 9 8.27 36.19 45.23
C VAL A 9 7.46 34.98 44.76
N LEU A 10 6.60 34.43 45.63
CA LEU A 10 5.72 33.31 45.27
C LEU A 10 4.70 33.71 44.21
N HIS A 11 4.09 34.89 44.33
CA HIS A 11 3.16 35.44 43.33
C HIS A 11 3.85 35.64 41.98
N HIS A 12 5.01 36.30 41.98
CA HIS A 12 5.76 36.58 40.75
C HIS A 12 6.25 35.28 40.07
N ASN A 13 6.70 34.30 40.86
CA ASN A 13 7.07 32.99 40.34
C ASN A 13 5.85 32.26 39.72
N ALA A 14 4.69 32.31 40.38
CA ALA A 14 3.46 31.73 39.83
C ALA A 14 3.03 32.39 38.51
N GLU A 15 3.09 33.73 38.42
CA GLU A 15 2.80 34.48 37.20
C GLU A 15 3.78 34.14 36.07
N MET A 16 5.09 34.16 36.35
CA MET A 16 6.11 33.74 35.39
C MET A 16 5.90 32.29 34.93
N ASN A 17 5.45 31.42 35.84
CA ASN A 17 5.18 30.03 35.51
C ASN A 17 3.98 29.85 34.59
N SER A 18 2.92 30.62 34.82
CA SER A 18 1.75 30.67 33.96
C SER A 18 2.10 31.20 32.57
N ALA A 19 2.83 32.33 32.51
CA ALA A 19 3.27 32.94 31.27
C ALA A 19 4.16 32.01 30.44
N PHE A 20 5.14 31.35 31.07
CA PHE A 20 6.00 30.40 30.39
C PHE A 20 5.22 29.19 29.83
N ARG A 21 4.30 28.62 30.63
CA ARG A 21 3.45 27.51 30.16
C ARG A 21 2.63 27.90 28.94
N SER A 22 2.00 29.08 28.98
CA SER A 22 1.23 29.61 27.86
C SER A 22 2.06 29.72 26.57
N VAL A 23 3.31 30.21 26.67
CA VAL A 23 4.22 30.30 25.52
C VAL A 23 4.63 28.92 25.01
N VAL A 24 4.99 28.01 25.91
CA VAL A 24 5.39 26.64 25.54
C VAL A 24 4.23 25.89 24.88
N ASP A 25 3.02 25.97 25.45
CA ASP A 25 1.83 25.35 24.86
C ASP A 25 1.51 25.97 23.50
N THR A 26 1.67 27.28 23.34
CA THR A 26 1.50 27.97 22.06
C THR A 26 2.50 27.47 21.01
N ILE A 27 3.78 27.30 21.39
CA ILE A 27 4.82 26.78 20.50
C ILE A 27 4.55 25.31 20.14
N ILE A 28 4.19 24.49 21.12
CA ILE A 28 3.86 23.07 20.90
C ILE A 28 2.62 22.95 20.05
N ARG A 29 1.61 23.81 20.17
CA ARG A 29 0.40 23.73 19.32
C ARG A 29 0.66 24.27 17.93
N ASN A 30 1.30 25.43 17.80
CA ASN A 30 1.49 26.13 16.52
C ASN A 30 2.65 25.61 15.68
N SER A 31 3.55 24.80 16.26
CA SER A 31 4.57 24.12 15.47
C SER A 31 3.93 23.17 14.44
N GLN A 32 4.61 22.93 13.34
CA GLN A 32 4.12 22.07 12.27
C GLN A 32 4.97 20.81 12.21
N LEU A 33 4.32 19.65 12.32
CA LEU A 33 4.97 18.35 12.17
C LEU A 33 4.67 17.82 10.77
N SER A 34 5.70 17.70 9.94
CA SER A 34 5.60 17.20 8.57
C SER A 34 6.23 15.81 8.49
N VAL A 35 5.47 14.82 8.04
CA VAL A 35 5.96 13.43 7.91
C VAL A 35 6.60 13.24 6.54
N SER A 36 7.84 12.74 6.51
CA SER A 36 8.46 12.27 5.28
C SER A 36 8.22 10.77 5.07
N LEU A 37 8.27 9.97 6.13
CA LEU A 37 8.05 8.52 6.09
C LEU A 37 7.33 8.04 7.35
N LEU A 38 6.28 7.24 7.15
CA LEU A 38 5.74 6.37 8.19
C LEU A 38 5.75 4.93 7.65
N ARG A 39 6.56 4.05 8.23
CA ARG A 39 6.64 2.65 7.80
C ARG A 39 6.03 1.74 8.85
N ILE A 40 5.10 0.90 8.41
CA ILE A 40 4.53 -0.23 9.16
C ILE A 40 5.09 -1.51 8.55
N SER A 41 5.78 -2.32 9.35
CA SER A 41 6.44 -3.55 8.90
C SER A 41 6.32 -4.67 9.93
N ASN A 42 6.69 -5.90 9.53
CA ASN A 42 6.68 -7.08 10.42
C ASN A 42 5.35 -7.22 11.19
N VAL A 43 4.24 -7.12 10.47
CA VAL A 43 2.90 -7.17 11.04
C VAL A 43 2.59 -8.58 11.55
N THR A 44 2.18 -8.68 12.82
CA THR A 44 1.66 -9.88 13.47
C THR A 44 0.22 -9.64 13.93
N GLU A 45 -0.40 -10.67 14.50
CA GLU A 45 -1.78 -10.60 15.01
C GLU A 45 -1.96 -9.54 16.11
N ASP A 46 -0.90 -9.23 16.84
CA ASP A 46 -0.90 -8.43 18.07
C ASP A 46 0.15 -7.31 18.09
N SER A 47 1.00 -7.22 17.06
CA SER A 47 2.08 -6.24 17.02
C SER A 47 2.52 -5.88 15.59
N PHE A 48 3.27 -4.81 15.46
CA PHE A 48 3.96 -4.42 14.23
C PHE A 48 5.16 -3.55 14.57
N HIS A 49 6.07 -3.36 13.62
CA HIS A 49 7.16 -2.42 13.75
C HIS A 49 6.83 -1.10 13.06
N VAL A 50 7.10 0.02 13.75
CA VAL A 50 6.95 1.38 13.24
C VAL A 50 8.32 2.01 13.03
N THR A 51 8.48 2.69 11.90
CA THR A 51 9.54 3.68 11.69
C THR A 51 8.86 4.99 11.32
N LEU A 52 9.28 6.09 11.95
CA LEU A 52 8.76 7.43 11.66
C LEU A 52 9.92 8.36 11.36
N GLU A 53 9.87 9.02 10.21
CA GLU A 53 10.71 10.16 9.90
C GLU A 53 9.79 11.37 9.71
N ALA A 54 10.00 12.38 10.53
CA ALA A 54 9.24 13.61 10.47
C ALA A 54 10.13 14.81 10.78
N ARG A 55 9.66 16.00 10.42
CA ARG A 55 10.34 17.26 10.71
C ARG A 55 9.39 18.21 11.40
N ILE A 56 9.78 18.68 12.58
CA ILE A 56 9.10 19.75 13.30
C ILE A 56 9.63 21.09 12.79
N THR A 57 8.74 22.01 12.45
CA THR A 57 9.05 23.39 12.06
C THR A 57 8.16 24.37 12.82
N LYS A 58 8.38 25.68 12.64
CA LYS A 58 7.60 26.75 13.29
C LYS A 58 7.63 26.67 14.83
N THR A 59 8.75 26.24 15.40
CA THR A 59 8.95 26.14 16.86
C THR A 59 9.36 27.46 17.51
N GLY A 60 9.33 28.56 16.75
CA GLY A 60 9.79 29.87 17.20
C GLY A 60 11.32 30.05 17.11
N PRO A 61 11.83 31.21 17.53
CA PRO A 61 13.24 31.57 17.38
C PRO A 61 14.16 30.92 18.40
N ALA A 62 13.62 30.37 19.49
CA ALA A 62 14.39 29.81 20.59
C ALA A 62 14.64 28.30 20.41
N ASN A 63 15.83 27.85 20.80
CA ASN A 63 16.12 26.42 20.90
C ASN A 63 15.49 25.83 22.16
N ALA A 64 14.95 24.62 22.07
CA ALA A 64 14.35 23.91 23.20
C ALA A 64 14.77 22.44 23.19
N LYS A 65 15.11 21.89 24.35
CA LYS A 65 15.35 20.45 24.52
C LYS A 65 14.11 19.80 25.10
N ILE A 66 13.71 18.68 24.51
CA ILE A 66 12.58 17.88 24.95
C ILE A 66 13.10 16.47 25.29
N THR A 67 12.74 15.98 26.47
CA THR A 67 13.11 14.62 26.91
C THR A 67 12.43 13.54 26.05
N PRO A 68 12.95 12.31 26.02
CA PRO A 68 12.24 11.19 25.42
C PRO A 68 10.86 11.03 26.07
N MET A 69 9.89 10.57 25.28
CA MET A 69 8.51 10.40 25.74
C MET A 69 7.81 9.28 25.00
N THR A 70 6.83 8.66 25.63
CA THR A 70 5.91 7.74 24.96
C THR A 70 4.65 8.50 24.59
N VAL A 71 4.26 8.42 23.32
CA VAL A 71 3.04 9.01 22.78
C VAL A 71 2.09 7.92 22.31
N ASP A 72 0.81 8.20 22.39
CA ASP A 72 -0.25 7.35 21.86
C ASP A 72 -0.43 7.60 20.37
N LEU A 73 -0.56 6.52 19.60
CA LEU A 73 -0.91 6.56 18.19
C LEU A 73 -2.44 6.48 18.07
N CYS A 74 -3.06 7.60 17.73
CA CYS A 74 -4.51 7.73 17.61
C CYS A 74 -4.92 7.99 16.15
N GLY A 75 -5.68 7.05 15.58
CA GLY A 75 -6.37 7.23 14.31
C GLY A 75 -7.74 7.89 14.50
N PRO A 76 -8.56 7.93 13.44
CA PRO A 76 -9.87 8.59 13.46
C PRO A 76 -10.86 7.94 14.42
N SER A 77 -10.73 6.63 14.67
CA SER A 77 -11.59 5.84 15.55
C SER A 77 -11.00 5.62 16.95
N GLY A 78 -9.79 6.11 17.24
CA GLY A 78 -9.19 6.02 18.57
C GLY A 78 -7.74 5.54 18.57
N ARG A 79 -7.26 5.19 19.77
CA ARG A 79 -5.88 4.77 20.03
C ARG A 79 -5.69 3.31 19.62
N PHE A 80 -4.72 3.05 18.75
CA PHE A 80 -4.38 1.70 18.31
C PHE A 80 -3.01 1.21 18.78
N GLY A 81 -2.17 2.09 19.30
CA GLY A 81 -0.82 1.73 19.77
C GLY A 81 -0.13 2.88 20.50
N SER A 82 1.14 2.69 20.81
CA SER A 82 2.01 3.73 21.37
C SER A 82 3.43 3.59 20.84
N VAL A 83 4.13 4.71 20.72
CA VAL A 83 5.50 4.79 20.20
C VAL A 83 6.32 5.70 21.11
N THR A 84 7.62 5.45 21.25
CA THR A 84 8.54 6.30 22.00
C THR A 84 9.25 7.25 21.05
N LEU A 85 9.06 8.55 21.27
CA LEU A 85 9.85 9.58 20.61
C LEU A 85 11.18 9.76 21.37
N PRO A 86 12.32 9.87 20.67
CA PRO A 86 13.60 10.11 21.30
C PRO A 86 13.69 11.52 21.88
N ALA A 87 14.76 11.78 22.65
CA ALA A 87 15.10 13.15 23.02
C ALA A 87 15.33 13.98 21.76
N MET A 88 14.77 15.19 21.70
CA MET A 88 14.89 16.07 20.55
C MET A 88 15.27 17.49 20.96
N THR A 89 16.07 18.15 20.12
CA THR A 89 16.45 19.56 20.31
C THR A 89 15.81 20.38 19.20
N LEU A 90 14.71 21.06 19.53
CA LEU A 90 14.02 21.98 18.64
C LEU A 90 14.94 23.16 18.29
N ARG A 91 14.96 23.52 17.01
CA ARG A 91 15.75 24.62 16.44
C ARG A 91 14.90 25.51 15.57
N ALA A 92 15.29 26.78 15.44
CA ALA A 92 14.58 27.76 14.61
C ALA A 92 14.45 27.34 13.12
N ASN A 93 15.41 26.59 12.57
CA ASN A 93 15.38 26.06 11.20
C ASN A 93 14.67 24.70 11.06
N GLY A 94 13.99 24.26 12.12
CA GLY A 94 13.33 22.97 12.21
C GLY A 94 14.22 21.85 12.74
N THR A 95 13.60 20.72 13.05
CA THR A 95 14.24 19.61 13.75
C THR A 95 13.67 18.30 13.26
N ASP A 96 14.55 17.38 12.87
CA ASP A 96 14.16 16.05 12.46
C ASP A 96 13.86 15.18 13.69
N VAL A 97 12.81 14.40 13.57
CA VAL A 97 12.35 13.43 14.56
C VAL A 97 12.38 12.08 13.86
N ILE A 98 13.29 11.22 14.31
CA ILE A 98 13.48 9.89 13.75
C ILE A 98 13.17 8.89 14.85
N VAL A 99 12.19 8.04 14.59
CA VAL A 99 11.91 6.85 15.38
C VAL A 99 12.37 5.67 14.57
N ASP A 100 13.45 5.04 15.01
CA ASP A 100 13.93 3.78 14.44
C ASP A 100 12.89 2.67 14.62
N SER A 101 13.04 1.58 13.86
CA SER A 101 12.15 0.41 13.89
C SER A 101 11.82 -0.05 15.32
N GLN A 102 10.65 0.37 15.83
CA GLN A 102 10.18 0.09 17.18
C GLN A 102 8.98 -0.85 17.13
N LEU A 103 8.99 -1.88 17.97
CA LEU A 103 7.85 -2.77 18.16
C LEU A 103 6.71 -2.04 18.87
N VAL A 104 5.54 -1.99 18.22
CA VAL A 104 4.29 -1.44 18.74
C VAL A 104 3.31 -2.58 18.96
N LYS A 105 2.75 -2.67 20.18
CA LYS A 105 1.64 -3.57 20.48
C LYS A 105 0.33 -2.96 20.00
N ILE A 106 -0.50 -3.78 19.37
CA ILE A 106 -1.83 -3.39 18.92
C ILE A 106 -2.75 -3.37 20.14
N LEU A 107 -3.28 -2.20 20.46
CA LEU A 107 -4.23 -2.01 21.57
C LEU A 107 -5.67 -2.14 21.10
N ASP A 108 -5.94 -1.70 19.88
CA ASP A 108 -7.26 -1.76 19.25
C ASP A 108 -7.08 -2.06 17.74
N LYS A 109 -7.52 -3.26 17.35
CA LYS A 109 -7.42 -3.75 15.97
C LYS A 109 -8.37 -3.03 15.03
N GLU A 110 -9.57 -2.68 15.50
CA GLU A 110 -10.54 -1.95 14.69
C GLU A 110 -10.05 -0.53 14.44
N ALA A 111 -9.47 0.11 15.45
CA ALA A 111 -8.87 1.43 15.29
C ALA A 111 -7.71 1.43 14.28
N LEU A 112 -6.84 0.41 14.35
CA LEU A 112 -5.76 0.22 13.37
C LEU A 112 -6.30 -0.05 11.96
N ARG A 113 -7.31 -0.92 11.83
CA ARG A 113 -7.92 -1.29 10.55
C ARG A 113 -8.50 -0.06 9.85
N ILE A 114 -9.29 0.75 10.57
CA ILE A 114 -9.89 1.99 10.03
C ILE A 114 -8.79 2.99 9.64
N PHE A 115 -7.74 3.14 10.47
CA PHE A 115 -6.61 4.00 10.15
C PHE A 115 -5.91 3.58 8.84
N VAL A 116 -5.60 2.30 8.68
CA VAL A 116 -4.93 1.79 7.47
C VAL A 116 -5.85 1.92 6.25
N GLN A 117 -7.15 1.62 6.38
CA GLN A 117 -8.12 1.78 5.31
C GLN A 117 -8.19 3.24 4.81
N ALA A 118 -8.25 4.21 5.74
CA ALA A 118 -8.29 5.62 5.39
C ALA A 118 -7.05 6.09 4.61
N ILE A 119 -5.88 5.51 4.87
CA ILE A 119 -4.64 5.80 4.11
C ILE A 119 -4.73 5.28 2.67
N VAL A 120 -5.29 4.08 2.47
CA VAL A 120 -5.46 3.49 1.13
C VAL A 120 -6.48 4.28 0.30
N GLU A 121 -7.47 4.88 0.96
CA GLU A 121 -8.54 5.64 0.31
C GLU A 121 -8.12 7.09 0.04
N ASP A 122 -8.35 8.04 0.95
CA ASP A 122 -8.18 9.49 0.67
C ASP A 122 -7.05 10.13 1.50
N GLY A 123 -6.93 9.71 2.75
CA GLY A 123 -5.97 10.25 3.72
C GLY A 123 -6.53 10.19 5.14
N VAL A 124 -5.68 10.47 6.11
CA VAL A 124 -6.06 10.38 7.52
C VAL A 124 -5.21 11.32 8.38
N THR A 125 -5.78 11.80 9.48
CA THR A 125 -5.01 12.45 10.53
C THR A 125 -4.57 11.42 11.56
N LEU A 126 -3.26 11.23 11.69
CA LEU A 126 -2.67 10.53 12.84
C LEU A 126 -2.44 11.55 13.95
N SER A 127 -3.01 11.31 15.13
CA SER A 127 -2.75 12.12 16.32
C SER A 127 -1.76 11.42 17.25
N LEU A 128 -0.66 12.09 17.60
CA LEU A 128 0.21 11.74 18.71
C LEU A 128 -0.34 12.41 19.97
N ARG A 129 -0.75 11.63 20.98
CA ARG A 129 -1.37 12.17 22.20
C ARG A 129 -0.70 11.68 23.46
N ASN A 130 -1.01 12.32 24.59
CA ASN A 130 -0.58 11.91 25.94
C ASN A 130 0.94 11.81 26.15
N GLY A 131 1.75 12.54 25.35
CA GLY A 131 3.19 12.53 25.46
C GLY A 131 3.69 13.31 26.67
N ARG A 132 3.93 12.65 27.80
CA ARG A 132 4.50 13.33 28.97
C ARG A 132 6.01 13.51 28.78
N ALA A 133 6.46 14.76 28.75
CA ALA A 133 7.86 15.10 28.59
C ALA A 133 8.21 16.33 29.42
N SER A 134 9.49 16.64 29.52
CA SER A 134 9.96 17.90 30.07
C SER A 134 10.68 18.73 29.00
N VAL A 135 10.43 20.04 28.99
CA VAL A 135 11.06 21.01 28.08
C VAL A 135 12.04 21.90 28.84
N SER A 136 13.18 22.19 28.22
CA SER A 136 14.14 23.21 28.67
C SER A 136 14.47 24.16 27.52
N ALA A 137 14.28 25.48 27.71
CA ALA A 137 14.53 26.50 26.70
C ALA A 137 14.97 27.82 27.34
N LEU A 138 15.86 28.58 26.70
CA LEU A 138 16.30 29.91 27.16
C LEU A 138 16.79 29.97 28.62
N GLY A 139 17.46 28.91 29.10
CA GLY A 139 17.91 28.82 30.50
C GLY A 139 16.79 28.55 31.52
N VAL A 140 15.56 28.34 31.05
CA VAL A 140 14.38 27.98 31.87
C VAL A 140 14.05 26.50 31.67
N GLY A 141 13.88 25.76 32.77
CA GLY A 141 13.51 24.33 32.76
C GLY A 141 14.36 23.48 33.70
N PRO A 142 14.11 22.16 33.80
CA PRO A 142 13.11 21.39 33.07
C PRO A 142 11.68 21.70 33.54
N ARG A 143 10.71 21.70 32.62
CA ARG A 143 9.29 21.85 32.94
C ARG A 143 8.44 20.83 32.24
N ASP A 144 7.48 20.26 32.98
CA ASP A 144 6.59 19.25 32.44
C ASP A 144 5.60 19.83 31.43
N ILE A 145 5.40 19.06 30.37
CA ILE A 145 4.47 19.33 29.28
C ILE A 145 3.68 18.08 28.93
N VAL A 146 2.53 18.28 28.29
CA VAL A 146 1.83 17.22 27.56
C VAL A 146 1.96 17.52 26.08
N TYR A 147 2.72 16.68 25.39
CA TYR A 147 2.95 16.75 23.95
C TYR A 147 1.77 16.13 23.22
N GLU A 148 1.18 16.94 22.34
CA GLU A 148 0.13 16.52 21.41
C GLU A 148 0.41 17.09 20.04
N LYS A 149 0.28 16.26 19.01
CA LYS A 149 0.47 16.64 17.62
C LYS A 149 -0.45 15.90 16.68
N GLU A 150 -0.92 16.62 15.68
CA GLU A 150 -1.65 16.04 14.55
C GLU A 150 -0.76 16.00 13.32
N LEU A 151 -0.83 14.89 12.60
CA LEU A 151 -0.07 14.60 11.41
C LEU A 151 -1.08 14.27 10.31
N GLY A 152 -1.26 15.20 9.38
CA GLY A 152 -2.01 14.92 8.16
C GLY A 152 -1.21 13.99 7.28
N LEU A 153 -1.72 12.79 7.04
CA LEU A 153 -1.16 11.81 6.13
C LEU A 153 -2.01 11.80 4.86
N GLN A 154 -1.38 12.19 3.75
CA GLN A 154 -2.00 12.06 2.43
C GLN A 154 -2.25 10.57 2.14
N GLY A 155 -3.45 10.24 1.67
CA GLY A 155 -3.78 8.88 1.25
C GLY A 155 -3.43 8.61 -0.21
N MET A 156 -3.81 7.44 -0.71
CA MET A 156 -3.44 6.99 -2.05
C MET A 156 -4.38 7.46 -3.16
N LYS A 157 -5.59 7.93 -2.81
CA LYS A 157 -6.71 8.21 -3.73
C LYS A 157 -7.08 7.00 -4.58
N GLY A 158 -7.00 5.82 -3.95
CA GLY A 158 -7.05 4.53 -4.62
C GLY A 158 -5.72 4.19 -5.32
N PRO A 159 -5.16 2.97 -5.14
CA PRO A 159 -3.92 2.59 -5.81
C PRO A 159 -4.09 2.63 -7.32
N ALA A 160 -3.31 3.48 -8.01
CA ALA A 160 -3.20 3.42 -9.45
C ALA A 160 -2.33 2.22 -9.84
N VAL A 161 -2.95 1.18 -10.39
CA VAL A 161 -2.30 -0.09 -10.73
C VAL A 161 -2.26 -0.27 -12.24
N ARG A 162 -1.04 -0.43 -12.77
CA ARG A 162 -0.80 -0.69 -14.20
C ARG A 162 -0.10 -2.03 -14.38
N VAL A 163 -0.55 -2.82 -15.35
CA VAL A 163 0.20 -4.01 -15.78
C VAL A 163 1.45 -3.55 -16.52
N ARG A 164 2.63 -3.85 -15.96
CA ARG A 164 3.93 -3.55 -16.57
C ARG A 164 4.42 -4.70 -17.45
N ALA A 165 4.33 -5.92 -16.93
CA ALA A 165 4.75 -7.13 -17.65
C ALA A 165 3.94 -8.33 -17.17
N ALA A 166 3.78 -9.33 -18.04
CA ALA A 166 3.26 -10.64 -17.68
C ALA A 166 4.05 -11.71 -18.44
N ASN A 167 4.39 -12.80 -17.77
CA ASN A 167 5.22 -13.87 -18.32
C ASN A 167 4.69 -15.24 -17.89
N ILE A 168 4.88 -16.25 -18.74
CA ILE A 168 4.64 -17.65 -18.37
C ILE A 168 5.82 -18.14 -17.54
N ILE A 169 5.54 -18.72 -16.37
CA ILE A 169 6.52 -19.43 -15.56
C ILE A 169 6.55 -20.86 -16.07
N ASN A 170 7.53 -21.19 -16.90
CA ASN A 170 7.79 -22.58 -17.28
C ASN A 170 8.47 -23.30 -16.11
N PRO A 171 7.96 -24.45 -15.64
CA PRO A 171 8.57 -25.20 -14.53
C PRO A 171 9.92 -25.88 -14.85
N LEU A 172 10.59 -25.51 -15.96
CA LEU A 172 11.74 -26.23 -16.52
C LEU A 172 13.06 -25.45 -16.51
N VAL A 173 13.17 -24.37 -15.74
CA VAL A 173 14.47 -23.70 -15.52
C VAL A 173 14.72 -23.60 -14.01
N GLY A 174 15.37 -24.63 -13.46
CA GLY A 174 16.03 -24.53 -12.17
C GLY A 174 17.13 -23.46 -12.22
N PRO A 175 17.51 -22.84 -11.08
CA PRO A 175 18.58 -21.85 -11.06
C PRO A 175 19.88 -22.47 -11.58
N PRO A 176 20.75 -21.72 -12.29
CA PRO A 176 22.09 -22.20 -12.59
C PRO A 176 22.80 -22.47 -11.26
N SER A 177 23.10 -23.74 -11.03
CA SER A 177 23.82 -24.22 -9.88
C SER A 177 25.22 -23.59 -9.90
N MET A 178 25.51 -22.68 -8.97
CA MET A 178 26.89 -22.38 -8.65
C MET A 178 27.51 -23.65 -8.08
N THR A 179 28.56 -24.11 -8.73
CA THR A 179 29.50 -25.12 -8.27
C THR A 179 30.01 -24.78 -6.86
N THR A 180 29.57 -25.55 -5.86
CA THR A 180 30.23 -25.62 -4.55
C THR A 180 31.14 -26.85 -4.52
N LEU A 181 32.44 -26.58 -4.37
CA LEU A 181 33.50 -27.57 -4.14
C LEU A 181 33.98 -27.42 -2.69
N GLY A 182 33.82 -28.50 -1.91
CA GLY A 182 34.51 -28.78 -0.64
C GLY A 182 33.99 -28.06 0.61
N SER A 183 33.90 -28.63 1.80
CA SER A 183 34.32 -29.94 2.32
C SER A 183 33.64 -30.20 3.68
N SER A 184 33.28 -31.47 3.93
CA SER A 184 33.21 -32.20 5.20
C SER A 184 32.75 -31.53 6.50
N SER A 185 31.66 -32.08 7.08
CA SER A 185 31.72 -32.67 8.44
C SER A 185 30.53 -33.59 8.74
N THR A 186 30.82 -34.61 9.52
CA THR A 186 30.12 -35.89 9.74
C THR A 186 28.83 -35.83 10.56
N ALA A 187 27.84 -36.57 10.07
CA ALA A 187 26.78 -37.35 10.73
C ALA A 187 26.56 -37.28 12.26
N HIS A 188 25.29 -37.09 12.65
CA HIS A 188 24.66 -37.89 13.70
C HIS A 188 23.14 -38.06 13.45
N LEU A 189 22.66 -39.31 13.47
CA LEU A 189 21.27 -39.74 13.34
C LEU A 189 20.58 -39.76 14.71
N ASN A 190 19.30 -39.36 14.81
CA ASN A 190 18.17 -40.27 15.14
C ASN A 190 16.78 -39.56 15.03
N PRO A 191 15.66 -40.33 14.84
CA PRO A 191 14.38 -39.87 14.28
C PRO A 191 13.21 -39.79 15.29
N THR A 192 11.99 -39.54 14.77
CA THR A 192 10.62 -39.47 15.36
C THR A 192 10.15 -38.04 15.69
N SER A 193 9.02 -37.50 15.21
CA SER A 193 7.74 -38.10 14.81
C SER A 193 7.00 -37.24 13.76
N LEU A 194 6.38 -37.91 12.78
CA LEU A 194 5.43 -37.38 11.80
C LEU A 194 4.03 -37.25 12.42
N THR A 195 3.33 -36.15 12.14
CA THR A 195 1.86 -36.11 12.12
C THR A 195 1.38 -35.54 10.80
N THR A 196 0.85 -36.47 10.02
CA THR A 196 0.09 -36.36 8.78
C THR A 196 -1.17 -35.52 8.99
N ILE A 197 -1.45 -34.57 8.09
CA ILE A 197 -2.81 -34.08 7.83
C ILE A 197 -3.08 -34.27 6.34
N ASP A 198 -4.06 -35.14 6.09
CA ASP A 198 -4.58 -35.53 4.79
C ASP A 198 -5.21 -34.36 4.02
N LEU A 199 -4.82 -34.24 2.75
CA LEU A 199 -5.58 -33.50 1.74
C LEU A 199 -6.50 -34.49 1.00
N PRO A 200 -7.81 -34.23 0.86
CA PRO A 200 -8.58 -34.91 -0.17
C PRO A 200 -8.25 -34.33 -1.54
N SER A 201 -7.84 -35.22 -2.43
CA SER A 201 -7.57 -34.98 -3.85
C SER A 201 -8.88 -34.89 -4.64
N THR A 202 -9.02 -33.90 -5.52
CA THR A 202 -9.50 -34.03 -6.92
C THR A 202 -9.71 -32.65 -7.56
N VAL A 203 -8.73 -32.18 -8.31
CA VAL A 203 -8.95 -31.23 -9.41
C VAL A 203 -8.22 -31.74 -10.63
N VAL A 204 -8.99 -31.91 -11.70
CA VAL A 204 -8.59 -32.40 -13.02
C VAL A 204 -7.39 -31.63 -13.58
N LEU A 205 -6.40 -32.39 -14.04
CA LEU A 205 -5.17 -31.94 -14.69
C LEU A 205 -5.47 -31.32 -16.06
N GLY A 206 -5.80 -30.03 -16.10
CA GLY A 206 -5.57 -29.18 -17.27
C GLY A 206 -4.23 -28.49 -17.10
N SER A 207 -3.39 -28.44 -18.13
CA SER A 207 -2.07 -27.80 -18.13
C SER A 207 -2.16 -26.33 -17.65
N ARG A 208 -2.03 -26.10 -16.34
CA ARG A 208 -2.06 -24.77 -15.73
C ARG A 208 -0.70 -24.14 -15.92
N ASN A 209 -0.58 -23.32 -16.96
CA ASN A 209 0.53 -22.39 -17.05
C ASN A 209 0.41 -21.44 -15.85
N ASN A 210 1.43 -21.44 -14.99
CA ASN A 210 1.55 -20.45 -13.92
C ASN A 210 2.10 -19.16 -14.55
N TYR A 211 1.56 -18.02 -14.17
CA TYR A 211 1.93 -16.72 -14.73
C TYR A 211 2.60 -15.87 -13.65
N SER A 212 3.60 -15.07 -14.04
CA SER A 212 4.14 -13.98 -13.23
C SER A 212 3.68 -12.66 -13.83
N ILE A 213 2.98 -11.86 -13.04
CA ILE A 213 2.47 -10.54 -13.44
C ILE A 213 3.15 -9.47 -12.58
N VAL A 214 3.79 -8.51 -13.24
CA VAL A 214 4.41 -7.34 -12.62
C VAL A 214 3.48 -6.16 -12.77
N PHE A 215 3.05 -5.62 -11.63
CA PHE A 215 2.27 -4.39 -11.58
C PHE A 215 3.16 -3.23 -11.16
N GLN A 216 3.01 -2.11 -11.84
CA GLN A 216 3.51 -0.82 -11.37
C GLN A 216 2.39 -0.15 -10.56
N VAL A 217 2.72 0.27 -9.34
CA VAL A 217 1.79 0.91 -8.42
C VAL A 217 2.33 2.28 -8.04
N ALA A 218 1.48 3.30 -8.06
CA ALA A 218 1.80 4.63 -7.57
C ALA A 218 1.17 4.86 -6.19
N ASN A 219 2.00 5.31 -5.24
CA ASN A 219 1.59 5.68 -3.90
C ASN A 219 2.15 7.08 -3.56
N PRO A 220 1.31 8.13 -3.61
CA PRO A 220 1.72 9.48 -3.25
C PRO A 220 1.82 9.69 -1.72
N SER A 221 1.32 8.75 -0.91
CA SER A 221 1.36 8.83 0.55
C SER A 221 2.81 8.72 1.07
N PRO A 222 3.16 9.38 2.19
CA PRO A 222 4.40 9.11 2.92
C PRO A 222 4.38 7.76 3.65
N VAL A 223 3.28 7.00 3.58
CA VAL A 223 3.11 5.74 4.30
C VAL A 223 3.59 4.54 3.49
N GLU A 224 4.35 3.67 4.14
CA GLU A 224 4.76 2.36 3.64
C GLU A 224 4.20 1.26 4.54
N ILE A 225 3.63 0.21 3.95
CA ILE A 225 3.02 -0.89 4.71
C ILE A 225 3.43 -2.22 4.09
N SER A 226 4.01 -3.11 4.90
CA SER A 226 4.31 -4.48 4.49
C SER A 226 3.22 -5.43 4.99
N PHE A 227 2.39 -5.90 4.07
CA PHE A 227 1.32 -6.86 4.39
C PHE A 227 1.83 -8.31 4.42
N GLY A 228 2.97 -8.60 3.77
CA GLY A 228 3.46 -9.96 3.65
C GLY A 228 2.85 -10.63 2.41
N THR A 229 2.53 -11.92 2.47
CA THR A 229 2.04 -12.66 1.29
C THR A 229 0.53 -12.49 1.14
N CYS A 230 0.07 -11.80 0.11
CA CYS A 230 -1.35 -11.58 -0.15
C CYS A 230 -1.85 -12.42 -1.33
N SER A 231 -3.17 -12.61 -1.37
CA SER A 231 -3.92 -13.17 -2.50
C SER A 231 -4.83 -12.10 -3.11
N PHE A 232 -4.81 -12.01 -4.42
CA PHE A 232 -5.60 -11.09 -5.23
C PHE A 232 -6.26 -11.86 -6.37
N ASP A 233 -7.43 -11.41 -6.80
CA ASP A 233 -8.03 -11.85 -8.04
C ASP A 233 -7.99 -10.72 -9.06
N ILE A 234 -7.88 -11.08 -10.33
CA ILE A 234 -8.29 -10.20 -11.43
C ILE A 234 -9.70 -10.60 -11.81
N GLU A 235 -10.65 -9.68 -11.66
CA GLU A 235 -12.06 -9.89 -11.98
C GLU A 235 -12.48 -9.03 -13.18
N THR A 236 -13.42 -9.53 -13.98
CA THR A 236 -14.09 -8.72 -15.00
C THR A 236 -15.11 -7.78 -14.35
N HIS A 237 -15.59 -6.79 -15.09
CA HIS A 237 -16.72 -5.93 -14.69
C HIS A 237 -18.02 -6.71 -14.32
N GLU A 238 -18.13 -7.97 -14.74
CA GLU A 238 -19.23 -8.90 -14.40
C GLU A 238 -18.95 -9.72 -13.13
N GLY A 239 -17.79 -9.54 -12.50
CA GLY A 239 -17.35 -10.31 -11.32
C GLY A 239 -16.81 -11.70 -11.64
N LYS A 240 -16.53 -12.03 -12.91
CA LYS A 240 -15.92 -13.32 -13.28
C LYS A 240 -14.41 -13.28 -13.01
N VAL A 241 -13.88 -14.30 -12.35
CA VAL A 241 -12.44 -14.40 -12.04
C VAL A 241 -11.66 -14.77 -13.30
N LEU A 242 -10.84 -13.82 -13.75
CA LEU A 242 -9.88 -13.97 -14.85
C LEU A 242 -8.57 -14.58 -14.36
N ALA A 243 -8.07 -14.17 -13.20
CA ALA A 243 -6.83 -14.71 -12.62
C ALA A 243 -6.89 -14.77 -11.11
N GLU A 244 -6.29 -15.81 -10.52
CA GLU A 244 -6.03 -15.92 -9.09
C GLU A 244 -4.53 -15.72 -8.88
N LEU A 245 -4.16 -14.74 -8.06
CA LEU A 245 -2.80 -14.25 -7.89
C LEU A 245 -2.37 -14.34 -6.42
N LYS A 246 -1.09 -14.63 -6.20
CA LYS A 246 -0.45 -14.68 -4.88
C LYS A 246 0.95 -14.10 -4.95
N GLY A 247 1.35 -13.35 -3.93
CA GLY A 247 2.66 -12.71 -3.91
C GLY A 247 2.82 -11.77 -2.72
N ARG A 248 4.04 -11.27 -2.51
CA ARG A 248 4.31 -10.37 -1.40
C ARG A 248 3.88 -8.94 -1.76
N LEU A 249 3.01 -8.35 -0.94
CA LEU A 249 2.64 -6.95 -1.06
C LEU A 249 3.36 -6.12 0.00
N GLY A 250 4.21 -5.21 -0.47
CA GLY A 250 4.73 -4.10 0.32
C GLY A 250 4.40 -2.80 -0.40
N ILE A 251 3.48 -2.02 0.17
CA ILE A 251 3.20 -0.66 -0.29
C ILE A 251 4.42 0.20 0.05
N ARG A 252 5.04 0.78 -0.96
CA ARG A 252 6.19 1.70 -0.83
C ARG A 252 5.81 3.08 -1.29
N ARG A 253 6.54 4.11 -0.88
CA ARG A 253 6.31 5.48 -1.37
C ARG A 253 6.63 5.58 -2.85
N ASN A 254 6.04 6.57 -3.51
CA ASN A 254 6.22 6.90 -4.91
C ASN A 254 5.81 5.73 -5.82
N GLN A 255 6.56 5.49 -6.89
CA GLN A 255 6.34 4.36 -7.78
C GLN A 255 7.11 3.13 -7.31
N PHE A 256 6.44 1.99 -7.28
CA PHE A 256 7.07 0.72 -6.98
C PHE A 256 6.46 -0.40 -7.82
N GLU A 257 7.14 -1.53 -7.84
CA GLU A 257 6.69 -2.71 -8.55
C GLU A 257 6.37 -3.83 -7.59
N VAL A 258 5.28 -4.52 -7.87
CA VAL A 258 4.88 -5.72 -7.15
C VAL A 258 4.68 -6.85 -8.15
N THR A 259 5.23 -8.01 -7.82
CA THR A 259 5.09 -9.21 -8.64
C THR A 259 4.17 -10.19 -7.95
N PHE A 260 3.12 -10.58 -8.65
CA PHE A 260 2.26 -11.67 -8.22
C PHE A 260 2.37 -12.84 -9.18
N GLN A 261 2.14 -14.05 -8.65
CA GLN A 261 2.15 -15.27 -9.43
C GLN A 261 0.83 -16.00 -9.27
N GLY A 262 0.36 -16.63 -10.33
CA GLY A 262 -0.78 -17.52 -10.21
C GLY A 262 -1.40 -17.94 -11.53
N ASN A 263 -2.63 -18.43 -11.45
CA ASN A 263 -3.30 -19.08 -12.56
C ASN A 263 -4.20 -18.10 -13.29
N VAL A 264 -4.26 -18.23 -14.61
CA VAL A 264 -5.12 -17.40 -15.45
C VAL A 264 -6.11 -18.27 -16.22
N ASN A 265 -7.38 -17.89 -16.18
CA ASN A 265 -8.45 -18.46 -16.99
C ASN A 265 -8.44 -17.84 -18.38
N LYS A 266 -7.80 -18.51 -19.33
CA LYS A 266 -7.66 -18.05 -20.72
C LYS A 266 -9.00 -17.82 -21.41
N THR A 267 -10.02 -18.61 -21.11
CA THR A 267 -11.35 -18.48 -21.74
C THR A 267 -12.01 -17.16 -21.34
N ILE A 268 -11.96 -16.82 -20.04
CA ILE A 268 -12.48 -15.55 -19.54
C ILE A 268 -11.65 -14.37 -20.04
N ALA A 269 -10.32 -14.52 -20.08
CA ALA A 269 -9.44 -13.51 -20.65
C ALA A 269 -9.74 -13.25 -22.14
N ALA A 270 -10.00 -14.29 -22.93
CA ALA A 270 -10.37 -14.18 -24.34
C ALA A 270 -11.72 -13.49 -24.54
N GLN A 271 -12.71 -13.83 -23.71
CA GLN A 271 -14.01 -13.16 -23.73
C GLN A 271 -13.87 -11.67 -23.43
N LEU A 272 -13.18 -11.31 -22.34
CA LEU A 272 -12.97 -9.91 -21.97
C LEU A 272 -12.21 -9.14 -23.07
N ALA A 273 -11.19 -9.76 -23.68
CA ALA A 273 -10.46 -9.16 -24.78
C ALA A 273 -11.33 -8.94 -26.04
N ALA A 274 -12.33 -9.79 -26.28
CA ALA A 274 -13.31 -9.60 -27.35
C ALA A 274 -14.31 -8.48 -27.03
N ASP A 275 -14.81 -8.44 -25.80
CA ASP A 275 -15.74 -7.40 -25.34
C ASP A 275 -15.10 -6.01 -25.40
N MET A 276 -13.84 -5.87 -24.93
CA MET A 276 -13.08 -4.62 -25.01
C MET A 276 -12.84 -4.16 -26.46
N ARG A 277 -12.67 -5.09 -27.40
CA ARG A 277 -12.57 -4.77 -28.84
C ARG A 277 -13.90 -4.26 -29.40
N ALA A 278 -15.00 -4.96 -29.11
CA ALA A 278 -16.32 -4.55 -29.58
C ALA A 278 -16.68 -3.14 -29.06
N ALA A 279 -16.38 -2.85 -27.79
CA ALA A 279 -16.60 -1.54 -27.20
C ALA A 279 -15.72 -0.42 -27.82
N GLY A 280 -14.45 -0.73 -28.13
CA GLY A 280 -13.54 0.21 -28.81
C GLY A 280 -13.90 0.48 -30.27
N VAL A 281 -14.56 -0.47 -30.95
CA VAL A 281 -15.10 -0.28 -32.31
C VAL A 281 -16.41 0.54 -32.27
N ALA A 282 -17.25 0.36 -31.24
CA ALA A 282 -18.50 1.10 -31.08
C ALA A 282 -18.31 2.60 -30.80
N THR A 283 -17.16 3.00 -30.25
CA THR A 283 -16.81 4.42 -29.99
C THR A 283 -16.17 5.12 -31.20
N GLY A 284 -15.91 4.40 -32.30
CA GLY A 284 -15.28 4.93 -33.51
C GLY A 284 -16.22 5.58 -34.55
N GLY A 285 -17.48 5.85 -34.20
CA GLY A 285 -18.46 6.38 -35.14
C GLY A 285 -19.56 7.22 -34.49
N SER A 286 -19.22 8.39 -33.96
CA SER A 286 -20.18 9.50 -33.86
C SER A 286 -19.46 10.82 -33.61
N GLU A 287 -19.35 11.63 -34.65
CA GLU A 287 -19.02 13.05 -34.53
C GLU A 287 -20.12 13.77 -33.73
N ILE A 288 -19.68 14.47 -32.68
CA ILE A 288 -20.21 15.71 -32.10
C ILE A 288 -21.72 15.94 -32.27
N ARG A 289 -22.46 15.78 -31.16
CA ARG A 289 -23.56 16.70 -30.82
C ARG A 289 -23.84 16.66 -29.31
N GLY A 290 -23.77 17.84 -28.70
CA GLY A 290 -23.84 18.02 -27.26
C GLY A 290 -25.25 18.08 -26.67
N ALA A 291 -25.21 18.35 -25.37
CA ALA A 291 -26.28 18.72 -24.44
C ALA A 291 -27.15 17.57 -23.87
N GLU A 292 -26.83 17.28 -22.60
CA GLU A 292 -27.74 17.15 -21.46
C GLU A 292 -28.98 16.25 -21.60
N ASN A 293 -28.92 15.09 -20.94
CA ASN A 293 -30.06 14.58 -20.19
C ASN A 293 -29.59 13.56 -19.14
N GLU A 294 -29.67 13.96 -17.87
CA GLU A 294 -29.72 13.06 -16.72
C GLU A 294 -31.02 12.28 -16.80
N GLY A 295 -30.92 11.04 -17.26
CA GLY A 295 -32.02 10.10 -17.30
C GLY A 295 -31.45 8.70 -17.12
N ASP A 296 -31.65 8.18 -15.92
CA ASP A 296 -31.46 6.81 -15.45
C ASP A 296 -31.47 5.76 -16.59
N ARG A 297 -30.27 5.37 -17.04
CA ARG A 297 -30.05 4.22 -17.93
C ARG A 297 -29.18 3.23 -17.19
N SER A 298 -29.77 2.07 -16.91
CA SER A 298 -29.12 0.84 -16.46
C SER A 298 -27.82 0.55 -17.22
N GLY A 299 -26.71 1.02 -16.64
CA GLY A 299 -25.30 0.63 -16.78
C GLY A 299 -24.84 -0.02 -18.09
N ASP A 300 -24.55 0.79 -19.09
CA ASP A 300 -23.55 0.46 -20.12
C ASP A 300 -22.16 0.43 -19.45
N ARG A 301 -21.82 -0.68 -18.79
CA ARG A 301 -20.54 -0.84 -18.10
C ARG A 301 -19.47 -1.11 -19.16
N THR A 302 -18.59 -0.15 -19.38
CA THR A 302 -17.39 -0.33 -20.20
C THR A 302 -16.64 -1.57 -19.72
N PRO A 303 -16.30 -2.52 -20.61
CA PRO A 303 -15.62 -3.74 -20.21
C PRO A 303 -14.26 -3.39 -19.60
N GLU A 304 -14.07 -3.72 -18.33
CA GLU A 304 -12.83 -3.50 -17.58
C GLU A 304 -12.41 -4.74 -16.78
N ALA A 305 -11.12 -4.81 -16.47
CA ALA A 305 -10.56 -5.76 -15.49
C ALA A 305 -10.20 -5.00 -14.21
N ARG A 306 -10.42 -5.62 -13.06
CA ARG A 306 -10.17 -5.02 -11.74
C ARG A 306 -9.30 -5.94 -10.91
N LEU A 307 -8.35 -5.37 -10.17
CA LEU A 307 -7.59 -6.09 -9.16
C LEU A 307 -8.33 -6.02 -7.84
N VAL A 308 -8.71 -7.18 -7.32
CA VAL A 308 -9.54 -7.33 -6.11
C VAL A 308 -8.75 -8.10 -5.06
N GLY A 309 -8.50 -7.50 -3.90
CA GLY A 309 -7.85 -8.20 -2.80
C GLY A 309 -8.77 -9.22 -2.16
N LYS A 310 -8.21 -10.37 -1.76
CA LYS A 310 -8.97 -11.45 -1.11
C LYS A 310 -8.57 -11.66 0.34
N ARG A 311 -7.28 -11.91 0.57
CA ARG A 311 -6.74 -12.23 1.89
C ARG A 311 -5.25 -11.94 1.97
N CYS A 312 -4.76 -11.82 3.19
CA CYS A 312 -3.36 -11.76 3.52
C CYS A 312 -2.96 -12.99 4.35
N ALA A 313 -1.80 -13.56 4.06
CA ALA A 313 -1.17 -14.54 4.94
C ALA A 313 -0.48 -13.77 6.07
N GLY A 314 -1.12 -13.75 7.24
CA GLY A 314 -0.62 -13.02 8.41
C GLY A 314 -1.74 -12.71 9.38
N ALA A 315 -1.72 -11.50 9.92
CA ALA A 315 -2.71 -11.02 10.88
C ALA A 315 -4.09 -10.87 10.24
N GLY A 316 -5.13 -11.45 10.84
CA GLY A 316 -6.47 -11.51 10.25
C GLY A 316 -7.09 -10.14 9.97
N TRP A 317 -6.72 -9.12 10.76
CA TRP A 317 -7.20 -7.75 10.56
C TRP A 317 -6.68 -7.09 9.26
N CYS A 318 -5.60 -7.61 8.66
CA CYS A 318 -5.10 -7.14 7.36
C CYS A 318 -6.00 -7.58 6.20
N ASP A 319 -6.83 -8.62 6.37
CA ASP A 319 -7.67 -9.15 5.29
C ASP A 319 -8.66 -8.11 4.79
N ASP A 320 -9.31 -7.39 5.70
CA ASP A 320 -10.33 -6.41 5.32
C ASP A 320 -9.72 -5.18 4.63
N THR A 321 -8.52 -4.77 5.04
CA THR A 321 -7.76 -3.75 4.31
C THR A 321 -7.43 -4.22 2.89
N ILE A 322 -6.97 -5.47 2.73
CA ILE A 322 -6.67 -6.02 1.41
C ILE A 322 -7.94 -6.14 0.57
N LYS A 323 -9.08 -6.57 1.13
CA LYS A 323 -10.38 -6.62 0.44
C LYS A 323 -10.87 -5.24 0.00
N GLY A 324 -10.47 -4.17 0.70
CA GLY A 324 -10.71 -2.79 0.28
C GLY A 324 -10.00 -2.41 -1.02
N ILE A 325 -8.95 -3.15 -1.42
CA ILE A 325 -8.28 -2.95 -2.72
C ILE A 325 -9.18 -3.54 -3.81
N ASN A 326 -9.93 -2.67 -4.47
CA ASN A 326 -10.71 -2.99 -5.65
C ASN A 326 -10.50 -1.88 -6.68
N VAL A 327 -9.51 -2.05 -7.56
CA VAL A 327 -9.08 -0.99 -8.48
C VAL A 327 -9.07 -1.45 -9.95
N PRO A 328 -9.48 -0.57 -10.88
CA PRO A 328 -9.41 -0.90 -12.30
C PRO A 328 -7.95 -1.04 -12.74
N LEU A 329 -7.68 -2.09 -13.51
CA LEU A 329 -6.35 -2.33 -14.08
C LEU A 329 -6.16 -1.50 -15.34
N GLN A 330 -5.08 -0.72 -15.35
CA GLN A 330 -4.64 -0.04 -16.55
C GLN A 330 -3.72 -0.95 -17.37
N ASN A 331 -3.75 -0.78 -18.70
CA ASN A 331 -2.86 -1.47 -19.64
C ASN A 331 -3.01 -3.01 -19.65
N VAL A 332 -4.25 -3.51 -19.57
CA VAL A 332 -4.56 -4.95 -19.57
C VAL A 332 -4.08 -5.67 -20.84
N ARG A 333 -3.80 -4.94 -21.93
CA ARG A 333 -3.23 -5.50 -23.17
C ARG A 333 -1.94 -6.29 -22.93
N ALA A 334 -1.06 -5.84 -22.02
CA ALA A 334 0.16 -6.57 -21.67
C ALA A 334 -0.13 -7.95 -21.06
N LEU A 335 -1.23 -8.07 -20.31
CA LEU A 335 -1.70 -9.35 -19.79
C LEU A 335 -2.17 -10.24 -20.94
N PHE A 336 -3.01 -9.74 -21.84
CA PHE A 336 -3.51 -10.53 -22.98
C PHE A 336 -2.40 -11.02 -23.92
N GLN A 337 -1.39 -10.19 -24.18
CA GLN A 337 -0.19 -10.56 -24.93
C GLN A 337 0.51 -11.77 -24.32
N ALA A 338 0.77 -11.73 -23.01
CA ALA A 338 1.42 -12.83 -22.29
C ALA A 338 0.59 -14.12 -22.26
N LEU A 339 -0.74 -13.99 -22.32
CA LEU A 339 -1.64 -15.14 -22.40
C LEU A 339 -1.68 -15.78 -23.79
N GLY A 340 -1.11 -15.11 -24.81
CA GLY A 340 -1.27 -15.49 -26.21
C GLY A 340 -2.69 -15.24 -26.71
N VAL A 341 -3.42 -14.34 -26.06
CA VAL A 341 -4.80 -13.92 -26.40
C VAL A 341 -4.76 -12.67 -27.29
N ASP A 342 -3.61 -12.43 -27.94
CA ASP A 342 -3.39 -11.22 -28.73
C ASP A 342 -4.45 -11.03 -29.81
N ALA A 343 -4.90 -9.78 -29.87
CA ALA A 343 -6.07 -9.28 -30.56
C ALA A 343 -5.87 -8.97 -32.07
N ASP A 344 -4.71 -9.30 -32.64
CA ASP A 344 -4.33 -8.96 -34.03
C ASP A 344 -4.02 -10.19 -34.92
N LYS A 345 -4.20 -11.42 -34.41
CA LYS A 345 -4.17 -12.60 -35.29
C LYS A 345 -5.57 -12.82 -35.85
N GLU A 346 -5.89 -12.13 -36.95
CA GLU A 346 -6.79 -12.72 -37.93
C GLU A 346 -6.28 -14.14 -38.19
N GLU A 347 -7.10 -15.14 -37.87
CA GLU A 347 -6.94 -16.46 -38.49
C GLU A 347 -6.82 -16.20 -39.99
N PRO A 348 -5.85 -16.82 -40.70
CA PRO A 348 -5.79 -16.67 -42.13
C PRO A 348 -7.08 -17.25 -42.68
N VAL A 349 -8.02 -16.36 -43.04
CA VAL A 349 -9.17 -16.70 -43.86
C VAL A 349 -8.57 -17.42 -45.04
N GLU A 350 -8.88 -18.70 -45.13
CA GLU A 350 -8.51 -19.57 -46.22
C GLU A 350 -9.11 -18.94 -47.49
N LYS A 351 -8.33 -18.06 -48.13
CA LYS A 351 -8.68 -17.48 -49.41
C LYS A 351 -8.70 -18.67 -50.35
N LYS A 352 -9.90 -19.18 -50.65
CA LYS A 352 -10.18 -19.97 -51.85
C LYS A 352 -9.67 -19.15 -53.03
N GLY A 353 -8.42 -19.42 -53.39
CA GLY A 353 -7.69 -18.72 -54.42
C GLY A 353 -8.39 -18.97 -55.74
N SER A 354 -8.99 -17.91 -56.28
CA SER A 354 -9.17 -17.79 -57.72
C SER A 354 -7.81 -18.01 -58.41
N PRO A 355 -7.77 -18.69 -59.56
CA PRO A 355 -6.53 -19.06 -60.19
C PRO A 355 -5.74 -17.81 -60.63
N PRO A 356 -4.40 -17.87 -60.57
CA PRO A 356 -3.55 -16.72 -60.82
C PRO A 356 -3.61 -16.25 -62.28
N ARG A 357 -3.55 -14.94 -62.47
CA ARG A 357 -3.69 -14.20 -63.75
C ARG A 357 -2.74 -14.62 -64.89
N TRP A 358 -1.70 -15.42 -64.64
CA TRP A 358 -0.83 -15.94 -65.70
C TRP A 358 -1.48 -17.09 -66.50
N MET A 359 -2.49 -17.77 -65.95
CA MET A 359 -3.27 -18.79 -66.67
C MET A 359 -4.33 -18.22 -67.63
N GLN A 360 -4.72 -16.95 -67.51
CA GLN A 360 -5.73 -16.33 -68.40
C GLN A 360 -5.17 -15.91 -69.77
N ARG A 361 -3.86 -16.10 -70.02
CA ARG A 361 -3.20 -15.67 -71.26
C ARG A 361 -2.92 -16.82 -72.25
N TRP A 362 -3.36 -18.04 -71.93
CA TRP A 362 -3.15 -19.25 -72.75
C TRP A 362 -4.45 -19.84 -73.35
N MET A 363 -5.56 -19.09 -73.36
CA MET A 363 -6.83 -19.51 -73.98
C MET A 363 -7.36 -18.56 -75.06
N ILE A 364 -6.49 -17.73 -75.66
CA ILE A 364 -6.81 -17.04 -76.91
C ILE A 364 -5.60 -17.15 -77.84
N ARG A 365 -5.45 -18.31 -78.45
CA ARG A 365 -5.13 -18.50 -79.89
C ARG A 365 -5.11 -19.97 -80.25
#